data_AF-A0A7J4IJ59-F1
#
_entry.id   AF-A0A7J4IJ59-F1
#
_cell.length_a   1.000
_cell.length_b   1.000
_cell.length_c   1.000
_cell.angle_alpha   90.00
_cell.angle_beta   90.00
_cell.angle_gamma   90.00
#
_symmetry.space_group_name_H-M   'P 1'
#
loop_
_entity.id
_entity.type
_entity.pdbx_description
1 polymer ?
#
loop_
_entity_poly.entity_id
_entity_poly.type
_entity_poly.pdbx_seq_one_letter_code
_entity_poly.pdbx_strand_id
1 'polypeptide(L)' 'KVFEDEYREDMTVEEAIVLGLKALHAATEGKFDVAMVEIGVVSNADPPFRKMTREEVAGYVERIEKPATPETTT' A
#
# COMPACT_ATOMS: atom_id res chain seq x y z
N LYS A 1 -13.92 5.84 4.40
CA LYS A 1 -14.24 4.69 5.26
C LYS A 1 -13.41 3.45 4.87
N VAL A 2 -12.26 3.64 4.22
CA VAL A 2 -11.48 2.53 3.62
C VAL A 2 -11.09 1.50 4.68
N PHE A 3 -10.66 1.94 5.86
CA PHE A 3 -10.31 1.03 6.94
C PHE A 3 -11.52 0.32 7.54
N GLU A 4 -12.63 1.03 7.75
CA GLU A 4 -13.85 0.43 8.30
C GLU A 4 -14.44 -0.65 7.39
N ASP A 5 -14.27 -0.49 6.07
CA ASP A 5 -14.88 -1.38 5.08
C ASP A 5 -13.96 -2.56 4.67
N GLU A 6 -12.63 -2.39 4.68
CA GLU A 6 -11.68 -3.36 4.10
C GLU A 6 -10.68 -3.98 5.09
N TYR A 7 -10.58 -3.47 6.33
CA TYR A 7 -9.65 -4.03 7.32
C TYR A 7 -10.03 -5.45 7.75
N ARG A 8 -9.02 -6.30 7.94
CA ARG A 8 -9.14 -7.64 8.54
C ARG A 8 -8.04 -7.86 9.58
N GLU A 9 -8.33 -8.62 10.63
CA GLU A 9 -7.37 -8.89 11.70
C GLU A 9 -6.19 -9.77 11.25
N ASP A 10 -6.39 -10.57 10.20
CA ASP A 10 -5.42 -11.55 9.67
C ASP A 10 -4.56 -11.00 8.53
N MET A 11 -4.55 -9.68 8.32
CA MET A 11 -3.80 -9.06 7.24
C MET A 11 -2.28 -9.26 7.42
N THR A 12 -1.64 -9.62 6.32
CA THR A 12 -0.19 -9.53 6.19
C THR A 12 0.26 -8.07 6.18
N VAL A 13 1.54 -7.83 6.47
CA VAL A 13 2.14 -6.49 6.39
C VAL A 13 1.98 -5.90 4.99
N GLU A 14 2.11 -6.72 3.94
CA GLU A 14 1.96 -6.28 2.55
C GLU A 14 0.53 -5.82 2.25
N GLU A 15 -0.47 -6.56 2.72
CA GLU A 15 -1.88 -6.17 2.58
C GLU A 15 -2.20 -4.90 3.37
N ALA A 16 -1.65 -4.76 4.58
CA ALA A 16 -1.81 -3.55 5.39
C ALA A 16 -1.20 -2.31 4.72
N ILE A 17 -0.04 -2.46 4.05
CA ILE A 17 0.57 -1.39 3.25
C ILE A 17 -0.38 -0.95 2.14
N VAL A 18 -0.92 -1.91 1.36
CA VAL A 18 -1.86 -1.61 0.28
C VAL A 18 -3.11 -0.90 0.80
N LEU A 19 -3.68 -1.36 1.92
CA LEU A 19 -4.84 -0.73 2.55
C LEU A 19 -4.55 0.71 2.99
N GLY A 20 -3.40 0.95 3.62
CA GLY A 20 -2.95 2.28 4.01
C GLY A 20 -2.82 3.23 2.81
N LEU A 21 -2.25 2.74 1.69
CA LEU A 21 -2.13 3.54 0.47
C LEU A 21 -3.49 3.81 -0.18
N LYS A 22 -4.43 2.85 -0.19
CA LYS A 22 -5.82 3.08 -0.64
C LYS A 22 -6.50 4.17 0.18
N ALA A 23 -6.34 4.12 1.51
CA ALA A 23 -6.89 5.12 2.40
C ALA A 23 -6.28 6.50 2.15
N LEU A 24 -4.96 6.57 1.91
CA LEU A 24 -4.27 7.80 1.56
C LEU A 24 -4.75 8.37 0.23
N HIS A 25 -4.86 7.55 -0.82
CA HIS A 25 -5.40 7.95 -2.13
C HIS A 25 -6.82 8.50 -2.02
N ALA A 26 -7.68 7.85 -1.23
CA ALA A 26 -9.04 8.32 -0.99
C ALA A 26 -9.07 9.67 -0.22
N ALA A 27 -8.17 9.85 0.75
CA ALA A 27 -8.09 11.07 1.55
C ALA A 27 -7.51 12.27 0.77
N THR A 28 -6.65 12.02 -0.22
CA THR A 28 -6.03 13.07 -1.07
C THR A 28 -6.78 13.32 -2.37
N GLU A 29 -7.99 12.76 -2.53
CA GLU A 29 -8.79 12.85 -3.76
C GLU A 29 -8.01 12.42 -5.02
N GLY A 30 -7.15 11.40 -4.88
CA GLY A 30 -6.33 10.86 -5.97
C GLY A 30 -5.08 11.67 -6.31
N LYS A 31 -4.75 12.71 -5.52
CA LYS A 31 -3.54 13.53 -5.72
C LYS A 31 -2.40 13.02 -4.84
N PHE A 32 -2.00 11.76 -4.99
CA PHE A 32 -0.80 11.26 -4.32
C PHE A 32 0.18 10.70 -5.35
N ASP A 33 1.47 10.95 -5.14
CA ASP A 33 2.58 10.51 -5.99
C ASP A 33 3.54 9.71 -5.10
N VAL A 34 4.20 8.70 -5.66
CA VAL A 34 5.31 7.94 -5.05
C VAL A 34 6.33 8.88 -4.39
N ALA A 35 6.59 10.04 -5.00
CA ALA A 35 7.52 11.03 -4.49
C ALA A 35 7.08 11.68 -3.15
N MET A 36 5.80 11.63 -2.83
CA MET A 36 5.20 12.23 -1.62
C MET A 36 4.97 11.21 -0.49
N VAL A 37 5.22 9.93 -0.73
CA VAL A 37 4.92 8.85 0.23
C VAL A 37 6.21 8.24 0.77
N GLU A 38 6.29 8.13 2.09
CA GLU A 38 7.32 7.36 2.79
C GLU A 38 6.67 6.25 3.60
N ILE A 39 7.25 5.05 3.56
CA ILE A 39 6.74 3.88 4.29
C ILE A 39 7.83 3.35 5.22
N GLY A 40 7.47 3.19 6.49
CA GLY A 40 8.28 2.53 7.50
C GLY A 40 7.55 1.31 8.03
N VAL A 41 8.27 0.19 8.16
CA VAL A 41 7.73 -1.07 8.70
C VAL A 41 8.45 -1.38 10.01
N VAL A 42 7.67 -1.69 11.03
CA VAL A 42 8.18 -2.25 12.30
C VAL A 42 7.80 -3.72 12.35
N SER A 43 8.78 -4.58 12.64
CA SER A 43 8.59 -6.03 12.77
C SER A 43 9.48 -6.58 13.89
N ASN A 44 9.37 -7.89 14.15
CA ASN A 44 10.24 -8.59 15.10
C ASN A 44 11.63 -8.92 14.53
N ALA A 45 11.99 -8.40 13.36
CA ALA A 45 13.33 -8.52 12.78
C ALA A 45 14.36 -7.66 13.54
N ASP A 46 15.65 -7.83 13.24
CA ASP A 46 16.73 -6.98 13.72
C ASP A 46 17.45 -6.34 12.51
N PRO A 47 17.43 -5.00 12.35
CA PRO A 47 16.75 -4.02 13.19
C PRO A 47 15.21 -4.09 13.08
N PRO A 48 14.46 -3.75 14.14
CA PRO A 48 13.00 -3.89 14.16
C PRO A 48 12.31 -2.91 13.24
N PHE A 49 12.91 -1.75 12.98
CA PHE A 49 12.41 -0.75 12.06
C PHE A 49 13.19 -0.77 10.75
N ARG A 50 12.47 -0.73 9.63
CA ARG A 50 13.02 -0.56 8.30
C ARG A 50 12.24 0.49 7.53
N LYS A 51 12.93 1.49 6.99
CA LYS A 51 12.37 2.40 5.98
C LYS A 51 12.46 1.71 4.61
N MET A 52 11.37 1.72 3.87
CA MET A 52 11.32 1.16 2.51
C MET A 52 12.06 2.09 1.54
N THR A 53 12.70 1.52 0.53
CA THR A 53 13.33 2.30 -0.55
C THR A 53 12.28 2.87 -1.48
N ARG A 54 12.65 3.85 -2.31
CA ARG A 54 11.72 4.45 -3.28
C ARG A 54 11.21 3.42 -4.28
N GLU A 55 12.05 2.48 -4.68
CA GLU A 55 11.71 1.41 -5.61
C GLU A 55 10.67 0.46 -5.01
N GLU A 56 10.81 0.11 -3.72
CA GLU A 56 9.82 -0.68 -3.02
C GLU A 56 8.49 0.07 -2.92
N VAL A 57 8.51 1.34 -2.51
CA VAL A 57 7.30 2.17 -2.42
C VAL A 57 6.62 2.29 -3.78
N ALA A 58 7.37 2.55 -4.85
CA ALA A 58 6.85 2.62 -6.22
C ALA A 58 6.09 1.34 -6.60
N GLY A 59 6.67 0.16 -6.29
CA GLY A 59 6.02 -1.12 -6.56
C GLY A 59 4.68 -1.32 -5.85
N TYR A 60 4.49 -0.74 -4.66
CA TYR A 60 3.19 -0.76 -3.98
C TYR A 60 2.21 0.27 -4.54
N VAL A 61 2.68 1.43 -4.96
CA VAL A 61 1.84 2.48 -5.57
C VAL A 61 1.33 2.07 -6.94
N GLU A 62 2.13 1.38 -7.75
CA GLU A 62 1.68 0.86 -9.04
C GLU A 62 0.53 -0.17 -8.90
N ARG A 63 0.48 -0.91 -7.78
CA ARG A 63 -0.57 -1.91 -7.51
C ARG A 63 -1.95 -1.30 -7.24
N ILE A 64 -2.00 -0.04 -6.81
CA ILE A 64 -3.26 0.69 -6.56
C ILE A 64 -3.69 1.53 -7.76
N GLU A 65 -2.74 1.96 -8.61
CA GLU A 65 -3.05 2.71 -9.83
C GLU A 65 -3.44 1.83 -11.03
N LYS A 66 -2.94 0.58 -11.10
CA LYS A 66 -3.44 -0.37 -12.11
C LYS A 66 -4.80 -0.89 -11.68
N PRO A 67 -5.90 -0.59 -12.40
CA PRO A 67 -7.12 -1.34 -12.22
C PRO A 67 -6.79 -2.81 -12.51
N ALA A 68 -7.32 -3.73 -11.70
CA ALA A 68 -7.31 -5.14 -12.02
C ALA A 68 -7.90 -5.30 -13.43
N THR A 69 -7.05 -5.45 -14.44
CA THR A 69 -7.50 -5.87 -15.76
C THR A 69 -8.07 -7.27 -15.55
N PRO A 70 -9.35 -7.52 -15.87
CA PRO A 70 -9.83 -8.89 -15.88
C PRO A 70 -8.95 -9.63 -16.90
N GLU A 71 -8.28 -10.68 -16.45
CA GLU A 71 -7.55 -11.57 -17.34
C GLU A 71 -8.52 -12.03 -18.43
N THR A 72 -8.24 -11.61 -19.67
CA THR A 72 -8.98 -12.06 -20.85
C THR A 72 -8.84 -13.58 -20.93
N THR A 73 -9.95 -14.28 -20.71
CA THR A 73 -10.11 -15.69 -21.09
C THR A 73 -9.71 -15.86 -22.56
N THR A 74 -8.73 -16.70 -22.85
CA THR A 74 -8.50 -17.28 -24.18
C THR A 74 -8.17 -18.75 -24.01
#